data_AF-A0A5D3BF04-F1
#
_entry.id   AF-A0A5D3BF04-F1
#
_cell.length_a   1.000
_cell.length_b   1.000
_cell.length_c   1.000
_cell.angle_alpha   90.00
_cell.angle_beta   90.00
_cell.angle_gamma   90.00
#
_symmetry.space_group_name_H-M   'P 1'
#
loop_
_entity.id
_entity.type
_entity.pdbx_description
1 polymer ?
#
loop_
_entity_poly.entity_id
_entity_poly.type
_entity_poly.pdbx_seq_one_letter_code
_entity_poly.pdbx_strand_id
1 'polypeptide(L)' 'MSSNNNAMGTTQPLISIFKGEGYEFWSICMKTLLRSQDLLDLVEQGCVDPDDKGKLREN' A
#
# COMPACT_ATOMS: atom_id res chain seq x y z
N MET A 1 -23.95 4.70 -27.59
CA MET A 1 -24.54 4.26 -26.32
C MET A 1 -23.57 4.68 -25.22
N SER A 2 -24.00 5.58 -24.33
CA SER A 2 -23.19 6.08 -23.22
C SER A 2 -23.28 5.08 -22.07
N SER A 3 -22.16 4.48 -21.65
CA SER A 3 -22.10 3.70 -20.42
C SER A 3 -21.62 4.61 -19.30
N ASN A 4 -22.57 4.97 -18.43
CA ASN A 4 -22.31 5.66 -17.18
C ASN A 4 -21.56 4.72 -16.22
N ASN A 5 -20.27 5.00 -15.97
CA ASN A 5 -19.58 4.45 -14.81
C ASN A 5 -19.57 5.52 -13.72
N ASN A 6 -20.51 5.36 -12.78
CA ASN A 6 -20.48 6.01 -11.48
C ASN A 6 -19.27 5.49 -10.69
N ALA A 7 -18.08 6.01 -10.99
CA ALA A 7 -16.90 5.81 -10.16
C ALA A 7 -16.87 6.97 -9.16
N MET A 8 -17.41 6.72 -7.97
CA MET A 8 -17.16 7.51 -6.78
C MET A 8 -15.66 7.87 -6.78
N GLY A 9 -15.35 9.16 -6.89
CA GLY A 9 -14.03 9.70 -7.15
C GLY A 9 -13.07 9.42 -6.00
N THR A 10 -12.64 8.17 -5.89
CA THR A 10 -11.39 7.83 -5.22
C THR A 10 -10.33 8.40 -6.15
N THR A 11 -9.73 9.52 -5.76
CA THR A 11 -8.49 10.00 -6.33
C THR A 11 -7.47 8.89 -6.10
N GLN A 12 -7.44 7.92 -7.02
CA GLN A 12 -6.47 6.84 -6.99
C GLN A 12 -5.12 7.53 -6.93
N PRO A 13 -4.35 7.36 -5.85
CA PRO A 13 -3.03 7.94 -5.78
C PRO A 13 -2.30 7.47 -7.03
N LEU A 14 -1.70 8.40 -7.76
CA LEU A 14 -0.90 8.09 -8.95
C LEU A 14 0.36 7.36 -8.45
N ILE A 15 0.20 6.10 -8.07
CA ILE A 15 1.28 5.27 -7.54
C ILE A 15 2.30 5.20 -8.66
N SER A 16 3.44 5.84 -8.43
CA SER A 16 4.55 5.79 -9.36
C SER A 16 5.02 4.34 -9.42
N ILE A 17 5.02 3.76 -10.62
CA ILE A 17 5.53 2.40 -10.83
C ILE A 17 7.06 2.51 -10.93
N PHE A 18 7.78 1.69 -10.18
CA PHE A 18 9.24 1.66 -10.24
C PHE A 18 9.70 1.13 -11.60
N LYS A 19 10.49 1.92 -12.34
CA LYS A 19 10.97 1.58 -13.69
C LYS A 19 12.37 0.96 -13.72
N GLY A 20 12.96 0.66 -12.56
CA GLY A 20 14.31 0.10 -12.46
C GLY A 20 15.43 1.14 -12.30
N GLU A 21 15.14 2.42 -12.52
CA GLU A 21 16.06 3.55 -12.31
C GLU A 21 15.47 4.59 -11.34
N GLY A 22 16.32 5.38 -10.69
CA GLY A 22 15.87 6.46 -9.80
C GLY A 22 15.20 5.98 -8.51
N TYR A 23 15.65 4.84 -7.96
CA TYR A 23 15.10 4.25 -6.73
C TYR A 23 15.04 5.24 -5.57
N GLU A 24 16.05 6.09 -5.41
CA GLU A 24 16.09 7.11 -4.35
C GLU A 24 14.84 8.01 -4.39
N PHE A 25 14.55 8.59 -5.56
CA PHE A 25 13.39 9.47 -5.74
C PHE A 25 12.08 8.70 -5.60
N TRP A 26 11.99 7.53 -6.25
CA TRP A 26 10.82 6.68 -6.19
C TRP A 26 10.49 6.26 -4.75
N SER A 27 11.51 5.87 -3.97
CA SER A 27 11.35 5.42 -2.60
C SER A 27 10.87 6.55 -1.67
N ILE A 28 11.28 7.79 -1.91
CA ILE A 28 10.81 8.97 -1.16
C ILE A 28 9.31 9.17 -1.42
N CYS A 29 8.89 9.15 -2.69
CA CYS A 29 7.47 9.25 -3.05
C CYS A 29 6.66 8.10 -2.44
N MET A 30 7.16 6.87 -2.52
CA MET A 30 6.46 5.69 -2.02
C MET A 30 6.33 5.69 -0.49
N LYS A 31 7.41 6.01 0.23
CA LYS A 31 7.37 6.17 1.70
C LYS A 31 6.41 7.28 2.13
N THR A 32 6.38 8.39 1.39
CA THR A 32 5.47 9.51 1.68
C THR A 32 4.01 9.12 1.48
N LEU A 33 3.71 8.41 0.38
CA LEU A 33 2.37 7.92 0.07
C LEU A 33 1.88 6.89 1.10
N LEU A 34 2.76 6.00 1.57
CA LEU A 34 2.45 5.06 2.64
C LEU A 34 2.20 5.78 3.97
N ARG A 35 2.99 6.81 4.30
CA ARG A 35 2.77 7.64 5.49
C ARG A 35 1.44 8.38 5.45
N SER A 36 1.05 8.95 4.30
CA SER A 36 -0.23 9.67 4.17
C SER A 36 -1.47 8.80 4.36
N GLN A 37 -1.29 7.48 4.35
CA GLN A 37 -2.36 6.49 4.54
C GLN A 37 -2.22 5.74 5.87
N ASP A 38 -1.29 6.12 6.74
CA ASP A 38 -0.94 5.42 7.97
C ASP A 38 -0.60 3.93 7.75
N LEU A 39 -0.06 3.61 6.57
CA LEU A 39 0.30 2.25 6.15
C LEU A 39 1.80 1.95 6.28
N LEU A 40 2.65 2.97 6.49
CA LEU A 40 4.09 2.77 6.56
C LEU A 40 4.48 1.82 7.70
N ASP A 41 3.87 1.99 8.88
CA ASP A 41 4.14 1.15 10.04
C ASP A 41 3.75 -0.31 9.79
N LEU A 42 2.68 -0.55 9.01
CA LEU A 42 2.23 -1.89 8.63
C LEU A 42 3.22 -2.55 7.65
N VAL A 43 3.80 -1.77 6.73
CA VAL A 43 4.84 -2.27 5.83
C VAL A 43 6.13 -2.58 6.60
N GLU A 44 6.51 -1.74 7.57
CA GLU A 44 7.72 -1.93 8.39
C GLU A 44 7.58 -3.08 9.40
N GLN A 45 6.40 -3.24 10.01
CA GLN A 45 6.11 -4.32 10.95
C GLN A 45 6.01 -5.69 10.26
N GLY A 46 5.88 -5.70 8.93
CA GLY A 46 5.60 -6.88 8.14
C GLY A 46 4.11 -7.23 8.21
N CYS A 47 3.56 -7.76 7.12
CA CYS A 47 2.22 -8.30 7.13
C CYS A 47 2.21 -9.53 8.05
N VAL A 48 1.81 -9.32 9.31
CA VAL A 48 1.55 -10.42 10.22
C VAL A 48 0.23 -11.02 9.76
N ASP A 49 0.31 -12.18 9.12
CA ASP A 49 -0.90 -12.90 8.76
C ASP A 49 -1.71 -13.12 10.05
N PRO A 50 -3.01 -12.79 10.07
CA PRO A 50 -3.83 -13.06 11.25
C PRO A 50 -3.81 -14.55 11.64
N ASP A 51 -3.49 -15.47 10.72
CA ASP A 51 -3.31 -16.91 10.99
C ASP A 51 -2.03 -17.20 11.81
N ASP A 52 -0.96 -16.41 11.68
CA ASP A 52 0.27 -16.57 12.48
C ASP A 52 0.05 -16.27 13.98
N LYS A 53 -0.96 -15.46 14.33
CA LYS A 53 -1.32 -15.22 15.73
C LYS A 53 -2.08 -16.38 16.38
N GLY A 54 -2.65 -17.29 15.59
CA GLY A 54 -3.41 -18.45 16.08
C GLY A 54 -2.54 -19.63 16.52
N LYS A 55 -1.32 -19.75 15.97
CA LYS A 55 -0.47 -20.95 16.11
C LYS A 55 0.34 -21.02 17.40
N LEU A 56 0.39 -19.96 18.20
CA LEU A 56 1.16 -19.90 19.46
C LEU A 56 0.34 -20.25 20.71
N ARG A 57 -0.94 -20.64 20.57
CA ARG A 57 -1.85 -20.86 21.71
C ARG A 57 -2.23 -22.32 21.98
N GLU A 58 -1.48 -23.28 21.43
CA GLU A 58 -1.65 -24.70 21.74
C GLU A 58 -0.31 -25.28 22.20
N ASN A 59 -0.10 -25.26 23.51
CA ASN A 59 0.87 -26.05 24.27
C ASN A 59 0.20 -26.48 25.57
#